data_AF-A0AAC9PRJ1-F1
#
_entry.id   AF-A0AAC9PRJ1-F1
#
_cell.length_a   1.000
_cell.length_b   1.000
_cell.length_c   1.000
_cell.angle_alpha   90.00
_cell.angle_beta   90.00
_cell.angle_gamma   90.00
#
_symmetry.space_group_name_H-M   'P 1'
#
loop_
_entity.id
_entity.type
_entity.pdbx_description
1 polymer ?
#
loop_
_entity_poly.entity_id
_entity_poly.type
_entity_poly.pdbx_seq_one_letter_code
_entity_poly.pdbx_strand_id
1 'polypeptide(L)'
;MSHRNTVVRAVHDLGLAVWFGGSLMGAVGLTGASEESSSAAERSRIAAAGWRSWSPVNVVAVGAHLLGGLALTKANRERIRQQDGVAASSVAKAVLTGAALAATFYARRLGRTLEAMTDQPVPARGAGDHVAPELITLQQRLRTAQWAVPLLTGAIEVLSALQGEQQRFFRHQADGDNVDLHEHARHRLMGRAPHHHPHEHSGRRQHPAAAHHHPRGRAARHHHCPFEEQHHSRFRRTRHDARRH
;
A
#
# COMPACT_ATOMS: atom_id res chain seq x y z
N MET A 1 -6.60 -16.58 -25.55
CA MET A 1 -7.10 -16.09 -24.26
C MET A 1 -5.91 -15.56 -23.48
N SER A 2 -5.90 -14.29 -23.07
CA SER A 2 -4.81 -13.76 -22.23
C SER A 2 -4.81 -14.52 -20.91
N HIS A 3 -3.76 -15.31 -20.65
CA HIS A 3 -3.59 -16.02 -19.39
C HIS A 3 -3.52 -14.96 -18.28
N ARG A 4 -4.64 -14.73 -17.58
CA ARG A 4 -4.65 -13.81 -16.45
C ARG A 4 -3.79 -14.45 -15.37
N ASN A 5 -2.77 -13.76 -14.89
CA ASN A 5 -1.93 -14.17 -13.77
C ASN A 5 -2.68 -14.11 -12.42
N THR A 6 -4.00 -14.31 -12.41
CA THR A 6 -4.86 -14.15 -11.23
C THR A 6 -4.45 -15.10 -10.12
N VAL A 7 -4.19 -16.38 -10.44
CA VAL A 7 -3.77 -17.37 -9.44
C VAL A 7 -2.42 -16.97 -8.84
N VAL A 8 -1.44 -16.62 -9.68
CA VAL A 8 -0.10 -16.20 -9.22
C VAL A 8 -0.19 -14.94 -8.36
N ARG A 9 -1.04 -13.98 -8.75
CA ARG A 9 -1.30 -12.76 -7.98
C ARG A 9 -1.98 -13.05 -6.65
N ALA A 10 -3.00 -13.91 -6.63
CA ALA A 10 -3.66 -14.31 -5.39
C ALA A 10 -2.67 -15.01 -4.43
N VAL A 11 -1.82 -15.91 -4.94
CA VAL A 11 -0.77 -16.57 -4.14
C VAL A 11 0.22 -15.54 -3.58
N HIS A 12 0.65 -14.58 -4.40
CA HIS A 12 1.54 -13.49 -3.97
C HIS A 12 0.94 -12.62 -2.86
N ASP A 13 -0.31 -12.19 -3.05
CA ASP A 13 -1.02 -11.26 -2.18
C ASP A 13 -1.44 -11.95 -0.87
N LEU A 14 -1.95 -13.20 -0.93
CA LEU A 14 -2.26 -14.00 0.26
C LEU A 14 -1.01 -14.32 1.07
N GLY A 15 0.11 -14.60 0.41
CA GLY A 15 1.39 -14.79 1.09
C GLY A 15 1.82 -13.56 1.89
N LEU A 16 1.66 -12.36 1.30
CA LEU A 16 1.96 -11.11 2.00
C LEU A 16 1.00 -10.88 3.18
N ALA A 17 -0.31 -11.06 2.96
CA ALA A 17 -1.33 -10.85 3.97
C ALA A 17 -1.13 -11.76 5.19
N VAL A 18 -0.79 -13.04 4.97
CA VAL A 18 -0.51 -13.99 6.06
C VAL A 18 0.79 -13.63 6.78
N TRP A 19 1.82 -13.18 6.07
CA TRP A 19 3.08 -12.75 6.69
C TRP A 19 2.89 -11.48 7.54
N PHE A 20 2.21 -10.46 6.99
CA PHE A 20 1.84 -9.25 7.70
C PHE A 20 0.97 -9.57 8.92
N GLY A 21 -0.18 -10.23 8.71
CA GLY A 21 -1.15 -10.53 9.76
C GLY A 21 -0.57 -11.41 10.86
N GLY A 22 0.20 -12.44 10.49
CA GLY A 22 0.87 -13.31 11.45
C GLY A 22 1.92 -12.58 12.28
N SER A 23 2.71 -11.71 11.66
CA SER A 23 3.71 -10.93 12.40
C SER A 23 3.09 -9.90 13.32
N LEU A 24 2.01 -9.24 12.90
CA LEU A 24 1.26 -8.27 13.72
C LEU A 24 0.54 -8.95 14.89
N MET A 25 -0.14 -10.07 14.63
CA MET A 25 -0.76 -10.92 15.65
C MET A 25 0.29 -11.37 16.68
N GLY A 26 1.48 -11.75 16.23
CA GLY A 26 2.56 -12.16 17.13
C GLY A 26 3.09 -10.99 17.98
N ALA A 27 3.27 -9.82 17.38
CA ALA A 27 3.76 -8.63 18.08
C ALA A 27 2.76 -8.10 19.11
N VAL A 28 1.46 -8.13 18.80
CA VAL A 28 0.39 -7.56 19.64
C VAL A 28 -0.30 -8.64 20.47
N GLY A 29 -0.95 -9.59 19.81
CA GLY A 29 -1.81 -10.58 20.46
C GLY A 29 -1.03 -11.60 21.28
N LEU A 30 0.01 -12.20 20.71
CA LEU A 30 0.80 -13.21 21.43
C LEU A 30 1.63 -12.60 22.56
N THR A 31 2.25 -11.44 22.33
CA THR A 31 2.96 -10.69 23.39
C THR A 31 1.99 -10.29 24.50
N GLY A 32 0.84 -9.69 24.17
CA GLY A 32 -0.16 -9.27 25.17
C GLY A 32 -0.75 -10.45 25.94
N ALA A 33 -1.11 -11.54 25.26
CA ALA A 33 -1.62 -12.75 25.92
C ALA A 33 -0.59 -13.38 26.88
N SER A 34 0.71 -13.27 26.57
CA SER A 34 1.75 -13.75 27.48
C SER A 34 1.83 -12.92 28.77
N GLU A 35 1.41 -11.65 28.78
CA GLU A 35 1.48 -10.79 29.96
C GLU A 35 0.54 -11.19 31.10
N GLU A 36 -0.49 -12.00 30.81
CA GLU A 36 -1.41 -12.56 31.82
C GLU A 36 -0.67 -13.48 32.82
N SER A 37 0.46 -14.07 32.41
CA SER A 37 1.30 -14.85 33.33
C SER A 37 2.19 -13.94 34.18
N SER A 38 2.15 -14.10 35.49
CA SER A 38 3.00 -13.37 36.45
C SER A 38 4.49 -13.75 36.36
N SER A 39 4.80 -14.98 35.93
CA SER A 39 6.17 -15.49 35.77
C SER A 39 6.78 -15.13 34.42
N ALA A 40 7.90 -14.40 34.41
CA ALA A 40 8.63 -14.03 33.18
C ALA A 40 9.10 -15.23 32.34
N ALA A 41 9.48 -16.33 33.01
CA ALA A 41 9.86 -17.57 32.35
C ALA A 41 8.66 -18.20 31.64
N GLU A 42 7.48 -18.16 32.25
CA GLU A 42 6.26 -18.70 31.66
C GLU A 42 5.74 -17.83 30.51
N ARG A 43 5.83 -16.49 30.61
CA ARG A 43 5.55 -15.58 29.48
C ARG A 43 6.40 -15.92 28.26
N SER A 44 7.71 -16.12 28.48
CA SER A 44 8.67 -16.45 27.42
C SER A 44 8.37 -17.81 26.80
N ARG A 45 8.02 -18.83 27.60
CA ARG A 45 7.64 -20.17 27.10
C ARG A 45 6.36 -20.15 26.27
N ILE A 46 5.33 -19.43 26.72
CA ILE A 46 4.05 -19.30 25.98
C ILE A 46 4.30 -18.62 24.63
N ALA A 47 5.03 -17.51 24.62
CA ALA A 47 5.38 -16.80 23.39
C ALA A 47 6.22 -17.68 22.44
N ALA A 48 7.24 -18.38 22.95
CA ALA A 48 8.06 -19.32 22.18
C ALA A 48 7.21 -20.44 21.55
N ALA A 49 6.31 -21.06 22.33
CA ALA A 49 5.43 -22.11 21.85
C ALA A 49 4.47 -21.62 20.74
N GLY A 50 3.91 -20.41 20.89
CA GLY A 50 3.08 -19.77 19.87
C GLY A 50 3.86 -19.53 18.57
N TRP A 51 5.04 -18.93 18.66
CA TRP A 51 5.90 -18.67 17.50
C TRP A 51 6.39 -19.95 16.81
N ARG A 52 6.71 -21.01 17.58
CA ARG A 52 7.10 -22.32 17.04
C ARG A 52 5.97 -22.94 16.23
N SER A 53 4.75 -22.85 16.72
CA SER A 53 3.55 -23.39 16.06
C SER A 53 3.19 -22.59 14.79
N TRP A 54 3.38 -21.27 14.82
CA TRP A 54 3.13 -20.38 13.68
C TRP A 54 4.21 -20.45 12.58
N SER A 55 5.44 -20.80 12.95
CA SER A 55 6.61 -20.71 12.07
C SER A 55 6.47 -21.41 10.71
N PRO A 56 5.94 -22.65 10.61
CA PRO A 56 5.75 -23.32 9.33
C PRO A 56 4.80 -22.57 8.40
N VAL A 57 3.68 -22.08 8.93
CA VAL A 57 2.70 -21.28 8.17
C VAL A 57 3.37 -20.01 7.63
N ASN A 58 4.16 -19.33 8.46
CA ASN A 58 4.88 -18.13 8.06
C ASN A 58 5.90 -18.41 6.94
N VAL A 59 6.62 -19.55 6.99
CA VAL A 59 7.58 -19.94 5.93
C VAL A 59 6.86 -20.17 4.60
N VAL A 60 5.72 -20.86 4.63
CA VAL A 60 4.91 -21.08 3.43
C VAL A 60 4.38 -19.76 2.86
N ALA A 61 3.90 -18.87 3.73
CA ALA A 61 3.40 -17.55 3.33
C ALA A 61 4.49 -16.68 2.67
N VAL A 62 5.66 -16.59 3.29
CA VAL A 62 6.83 -15.91 2.72
C VAL A 62 7.20 -16.52 1.37
N GLY A 63 7.27 -17.85 1.29
CA GLY A 63 7.58 -18.56 0.04
C GLY A 63 6.58 -18.25 -1.08
N ALA A 64 5.28 -18.30 -0.77
CA ALA A 64 4.20 -17.95 -1.68
C ALA A 64 4.33 -16.51 -2.20
N HIS A 65 4.62 -15.57 -1.30
CA HIS A 65 4.85 -14.17 -1.67
C HIS A 65 6.03 -14.02 -2.63
N LEU A 66 7.18 -14.62 -2.30
CA LEU A 66 8.40 -14.49 -3.12
C LEU A 66 8.26 -15.16 -4.49
N LEU A 67 7.76 -16.39 -4.55
CA LEU A 67 7.58 -17.13 -5.80
C LEU A 67 6.55 -16.43 -6.69
N GLY A 68 5.44 -15.96 -6.12
CA GLY A 68 4.45 -15.17 -6.84
C GLY A 68 5.04 -13.86 -7.37
N GLY A 69 5.86 -13.17 -6.56
CA GLY A 69 6.54 -11.93 -6.94
C GLY A 69 7.54 -12.11 -8.09
N LEU A 70 8.33 -13.19 -8.06
CA LEU A 70 9.25 -13.54 -9.15
C LEU A 70 8.50 -13.88 -10.44
N ALA A 71 7.42 -14.65 -10.36
CA ALA A 71 6.59 -15.00 -11.50
C ALA A 71 5.92 -13.77 -12.12
N LEU A 72 5.40 -12.85 -11.31
CA LEU A 72 4.82 -11.59 -11.77
C LEU A 72 5.88 -10.66 -12.40
N THR A 73 7.06 -10.57 -11.79
CA THR A 73 8.18 -9.79 -12.35
C THR A 73 8.60 -10.32 -13.71
N LYS A 74 8.70 -11.66 -13.86
CA LYS A 74 9.02 -12.32 -15.14
C LYS A 74 7.95 -12.05 -16.19
N ALA A 75 6.67 -12.19 -15.82
CA ALA A 75 5.55 -11.96 -16.73
C ALA A 75 5.44 -10.49 -17.20
N ASN A 76 5.87 -9.53 -16.37
CA ASN A 76 5.75 -8.10 -16.63
C ASN A 76 7.08 -7.42 -17.00
N ARG A 77 8.12 -8.19 -17.36
CA ARG A 77 9.49 -7.67 -17.59
C ARG A 77 9.55 -6.51 -18.58
N GLU A 78 8.73 -6.56 -19.63
CA GLU A 78 8.74 -5.56 -20.70
C GLU A 78 8.17 -4.23 -20.20
N ARG A 79 7.06 -4.28 -19.44
CA ARG A 79 6.44 -3.11 -18.85
C ARG A 79 7.34 -2.45 -17.79
N ILE A 80 8.07 -3.25 -17.02
CA ILE A 80 9.03 -2.72 -16.03
C ILE A 80 10.17 -1.97 -16.73
N ARG A 81 10.64 -2.45 -17.88
CA ARG A 81 11.73 -1.82 -18.64
C ARG A 81 11.33 -0.54 -19.35
N GLN A 82 10.08 -0.44 -19.78
CA GLN A 82 9.59 0.68 -20.58
C GLN A 82 8.97 1.82 -19.75
N GLN A 83 8.73 1.62 -18.44
CA GLN A 83 8.02 2.58 -17.59
C GLN A 83 8.77 2.86 -16.28
N ASP A 84 9.43 4.03 -16.18
CA ASP A 84 10.25 4.41 -15.04
C ASP A 84 9.51 4.36 -13.70
N GLY A 85 8.23 4.77 -13.67
CA GLY A 85 7.39 4.70 -12.47
C GLY A 85 7.15 3.26 -11.98
N VAL A 86 7.03 2.31 -12.90
CA VAL A 86 6.85 0.88 -12.57
C VAL A 86 8.17 0.27 -12.10
N ALA A 87 9.29 0.66 -12.71
CA ALA A 87 10.63 0.23 -12.28
C ALA A 87 10.95 0.68 -10.86
N ALA A 88 10.79 1.98 -10.56
CA ALA A 88 11.07 2.54 -9.23
C ALA A 88 10.23 1.87 -8.13
N SER A 89 8.93 1.68 -8.40
CA SER A 89 8.02 1.03 -7.44
C SER A 89 8.35 -0.47 -7.24
N SER A 90 8.83 -1.15 -8.29
CA SER A 90 9.28 -2.55 -8.19
C SER A 90 10.56 -2.67 -7.35
N VAL A 91 11.51 -1.74 -7.51
CA VAL A 91 12.72 -1.68 -6.68
C VAL A 91 12.37 -1.42 -5.22
N ALA A 92 11.51 -0.44 -4.94
CA ALA A 92 11.07 -0.12 -3.59
C ALA A 92 10.47 -1.34 -2.88
N LYS A 93 9.60 -2.10 -3.56
CA LYS A 93 9.04 -3.35 -3.02
C LYS A 93 10.09 -4.42 -2.78
N ALA A 94 11.05 -4.59 -3.70
CA ALA A 94 12.12 -5.57 -3.54
C ALA A 94 13.00 -5.24 -2.32
N VAL A 95 13.35 -3.96 -2.13
CA VAL A 95 14.10 -3.49 -0.95
C VAL A 95 13.34 -3.74 0.33
N LEU A 96 12.05 -3.38 0.39
CA LEU A 96 11.21 -3.61 1.57
C LEU A 96 11.05 -5.11 1.86
N THR A 97 10.89 -5.94 0.83
CA THR A 97 10.80 -7.40 0.97
C THR A 97 12.09 -7.96 1.54
N GLY A 98 13.25 -7.53 1.02
CA GLY A 98 14.56 -7.92 1.53
C GLY A 98 14.76 -7.51 2.99
N ALA A 99 14.38 -6.28 3.36
CA ALA A 99 14.41 -5.81 4.73
C ALA A 99 13.49 -6.63 5.65
N ALA A 100 12.27 -6.95 5.21
CA ALA A 100 11.32 -7.75 5.96
C ALA A 100 11.82 -9.17 6.20
N LEU A 101 12.46 -9.78 5.19
CA LEU A 101 13.13 -11.09 5.32
C LEU A 101 14.26 -11.04 6.35
N ALA A 102 15.12 -10.02 6.26
CA ALA A 102 16.22 -9.84 7.20
C ALA A 102 15.72 -9.66 8.64
N ALA A 103 14.70 -8.82 8.85
CA ALA A 103 14.06 -8.64 10.15
C ALA A 103 13.44 -9.94 10.69
N THR A 104 12.74 -10.70 9.82
CA THR A 104 12.13 -11.99 10.19
C THR A 104 13.20 -13.00 10.61
N PHE A 105 14.28 -13.13 9.84
CA PHE A 105 15.38 -14.03 10.18
C PHE A 105 16.07 -13.61 11.48
N TYR A 106 16.33 -12.30 11.64
CA TYR A 106 16.96 -11.76 12.83
C TYR A 106 16.11 -12.00 14.09
N ALA A 107 14.80 -11.73 14.04
CA ALA A 107 13.87 -12.01 15.13
C ALA A 107 13.89 -13.50 15.52
N ARG A 108 13.88 -14.41 14.54
CA ARG A 108 13.96 -15.87 14.80
C ARG A 108 15.27 -16.26 15.45
N ARG A 109 16.40 -15.68 15.02
CA ARG A 109 17.71 -15.95 15.63
C ARG A 109 17.73 -15.51 17.09
N LEU A 110 17.25 -14.29 17.38
CA LEU A 110 17.17 -13.76 18.74
C LEU A 110 16.24 -14.60 19.63
N GLY A 111 15.08 -15.04 19.11
CA GLY A 111 14.16 -15.91 19.83
C GLY A 111 14.80 -17.24 20.26
N ARG A 112 15.54 -17.90 19.36
CA ARG A 112 16.27 -19.15 19.70
C ARG A 112 17.37 -18.91 20.73
N THR A 113 18.09 -17.80 20.63
CA THR A 113 19.11 -17.45 21.65
C THR A 113 18.45 -17.20 23.00
N LEU A 114 17.30 -16.51 23.04
CA LEU A 114 16.55 -16.26 24.26
C LEU A 114 16.04 -17.57 24.89
N GLU A 115 15.49 -18.48 24.09
CA GLU A 115 15.08 -19.81 24.53
C GLU A 115 16.27 -20.58 25.15
N ALA A 116 17.41 -20.65 24.45
CA ALA A 116 18.59 -21.36 24.94
C ALA A 116 19.16 -20.81 26.27
N MET A 117 19.04 -19.50 26.52
CA MET A 117 19.45 -18.88 27.78
C MET A 117 18.44 -19.11 28.92
N THR A 118 17.17 -19.34 28.60
CA THR A 118 16.09 -19.50 29.59
C THR A 118 15.75 -20.94 29.93
N ASP A 119 16.19 -21.91 29.11
CA ASP A 119 16.01 -23.35 29.33
C ASP A 119 17.04 -23.95 30.32
N GLN A 120 18.02 -23.16 30.78
CA GLN A 120 18.98 -23.61 31.80
C GLN A 120 18.30 -23.71 33.18
N PRO A 121 18.46 -24.82 33.92
CA PRO A 121 17.81 -25.01 35.20
C PRO A 121 18.31 -23.96 36.22
N VAL A 122 17.43 -23.04 36.60
CA VAL A 122 17.71 -22.07 37.67
C VAL A 122 17.84 -22.84 38.99
N PRO A 123 18.95 -22.68 39.75
CA PRO A 123 19.06 -23.27 41.08
C PRO A 123 17.91 -22.80 41.97
N ALA A 124 17.36 -23.73 42.76
CA ALA A 124 16.15 -23.51 43.54
C ALA A 124 16.21 -22.24 44.43
N ARG A 125 15.10 -21.48 44.39
CA ARG A 125 14.57 -20.52 45.38
C ARG A 125 15.60 -19.95 46.37
N GLY A 126 16.09 -18.74 46.09
CA GLY A 126 16.85 -17.94 47.05
C GLY A 126 17.86 -16.96 46.46
N ALA A 127 18.26 -17.11 45.19
CA ALA A 127 19.08 -16.12 44.50
C ALA A 127 18.17 -15.01 43.96
N GLY A 128 18.34 -13.79 44.46
CA GLY A 128 17.51 -12.64 44.08
C GLY A 128 17.40 -12.44 42.57
N ASP A 129 16.28 -11.88 42.15
CA ASP A 129 15.82 -11.63 40.77
C ASP A 129 16.73 -10.67 39.95
N HIS A 130 18.05 -10.88 39.95
CA HIS A 130 18.95 -10.21 39.04
C HIS A 130 18.85 -10.86 37.67
N VAL A 131 17.87 -10.39 36.89
CA VAL A 131 17.80 -10.64 35.45
C VAL A 131 19.10 -10.11 34.84
N ALA A 132 19.88 -10.98 34.21
CA ALA A 132 21.14 -10.59 33.59
C ALA A 132 20.92 -9.44 32.57
N PRO A 133 21.73 -8.36 32.57
CA PRO A 133 21.57 -7.24 31.64
C PRO A 133 21.56 -7.65 30.16
N GLU A 134 22.26 -8.74 29.84
CA GLU A 134 22.27 -9.34 28.51
C GLU A 134 20.89 -9.85 28.09
N LEU A 135 20.16 -10.49 29.02
CA LEU A 135 18.81 -11.01 28.78
C LEU A 135 17.81 -9.87 28.48
N ILE A 136 17.90 -8.78 29.23
CA ILE A 136 17.09 -7.57 29.01
C ILE A 136 17.38 -6.99 27.62
N THR A 137 18.66 -6.85 27.28
CA THR A 137 19.09 -6.33 25.96
C THR A 137 18.59 -7.22 24.82
N LEU A 138 18.66 -8.54 24.99
CA LEU A 138 18.21 -9.51 24.01
C LEU A 138 16.69 -9.43 23.80
N GLN A 139 15.91 -9.35 24.88
CA GLN A 139 14.46 -9.15 24.84
C GLN A 139 14.08 -7.84 24.15
N GLN A 140 14.79 -6.74 24.44
CA GLN A 140 14.55 -5.45 23.78
C GLN A 140 14.81 -5.53 22.27
N ARG A 141 15.93 -6.14 21.85
CA ARG A 141 16.26 -6.34 20.44
C ARG A 141 15.22 -7.22 19.74
N LEU A 142 14.76 -8.28 20.40
CA LEU A 142 13.72 -9.16 19.88
C LEU A 142 12.42 -8.39 19.67
N ARG A 143 11.99 -7.58 20.65
CA ARG A 143 10.79 -6.75 20.55
C ARG A 143 10.87 -5.76 19.38
N THR A 144 12.02 -5.09 19.21
CA THR A 144 12.23 -4.19 18.07
C THR A 144 12.15 -4.94 16.73
N ALA A 145 12.77 -6.11 16.65
CA ALA A 145 12.73 -6.94 15.44
C ALA A 145 11.31 -7.46 15.14
N GLN A 146 10.55 -7.83 16.18
CA GLN A 146 9.15 -8.28 16.06
C GLN A 146 8.22 -7.18 15.54
N TRP A 147 8.48 -5.91 15.84
CA TRP A 147 7.74 -4.77 15.28
C TRP A 147 8.22 -4.34 13.90
N ALA A 148 9.50 -4.53 13.57
CA ALA A 148 10.02 -4.21 12.25
C ALA A 148 9.32 -5.01 11.14
N VAL A 149 9.02 -6.30 11.37
CA VAL A 149 8.37 -7.17 10.38
C VAL A 149 6.98 -6.67 9.96
N PRO A 150 6.00 -6.45 10.86
CA PRO A 150 4.67 -5.97 10.48
C PRO A 150 4.71 -4.56 9.88
N LEU A 151 5.63 -3.68 10.30
CA LEU A 151 5.78 -2.35 9.69
C LEU A 151 6.27 -2.45 8.24
N LEU A 152 7.29 -3.27 7.97
CA LEU A 152 7.84 -3.45 6.63
C LEU A 152 6.84 -4.15 5.72
N THR A 153 6.21 -5.23 6.17
CA THR A 153 5.20 -5.95 5.39
C THR A 153 3.93 -5.12 5.16
N GLY A 154 3.49 -4.33 6.15
CA GLY A 154 2.42 -3.36 5.98
C GLY A 154 2.76 -2.25 4.97
N ALA A 155 4.02 -1.78 4.94
CA ALA A 155 4.46 -0.84 3.90
C ALA A 155 4.40 -1.45 2.49
N ILE A 156 4.71 -2.75 2.35
CA ILE A 156 4.56 -3.47 1.07
C ILE A 156 3.07 -3.55 0.66
N GLU A 157 2.16 -3.79 1.61
CA GLU A 157 0.71 -3.77 1.36
C GLU A 157 0.23 -2.39 0.87
N VAL A 158 0.63 -1.31 1.55
CA VAL A 158 0.31 0.07 1.15
C VAL A 158 0.82 0.36 -0.26
N LEU A 159 2.07 -0.01 -0.58
CA LEU A 159 2.60 0.14 -1.95
C LEU A 159 1.82 -0.71 -2.97
N SER A 160 1.30 -1.86 -2.57
CA SER A 160 0.47 -2.72 -3.42
C SER A 160 -0.90 -2.11 -3.70
N ALA A 161 -1.53 -1.50 -2.70
CA ALA A 161 -2.76 -0.74 -2.88
C ALA A 161 -2.55 0.47 -3.83
N LEU A 162 -1.48 1.26 -3.60
CA LEU A 162 -1.15 2.42 -4.43
C LEU A 162 -0.91 2.05 -5.90
N GLN A 163 -0.17 0.97 -6.16
CA GLN A 163 0.01 0.45 -7.52
C GLN A 163 -1.32 -0.02 -8.15
N GLY A 164 -2.24 -0.56 -7.35
CA GLY A 164 -3.57 -0.96 -7.79
C GLY A 164 -4.37 0.23 -8.33
N GLU A 165 -4.34 1.37 -7.63
CA GLU A 165 -5.00 2.61 -8.08
C GLU A 165 -4.36 3.16 -9.36
N GLN A 166 -3.02 3.22 -9.44
CA GLN A 166 -2.31 3.66 -10.64
C GLN A 166 -2.68 2.83 -11.88
N GLN A 167 -2.89 1.51 -11.71
CA GLN A 167 -3.29 0.63 -12.82
C GLN A 167 -4.72 0.88 -13.32
N ARG A 168 -5.62 1.41 -12.48
CA ARG A 168 -6.97 1.79 -12.92
C ARG A 168 -6.94 3.04 -13.78
N PHE A 169 -6.13 4.05 -13.41
CA PHE A 169 -5.96 5.26 -14.20
C PHE A 169 -5.46 4.98 -15.61
N PHE A 170 -4.40 4.18 -15.76
CA PHE A 170 -3.88 3.82 -17.09
C PHE A 170 -4.89 3.02 -17.92
N ARG A 171 -5.73 2.20 -17.30
CA ARG A 171 -6.76 1.44 -18.00
C ARG A 171 -7.87 2.35 -18.54
N HIS A 172 -8.33 3.30 -17.75
CA HIS A 172 -9.35 4.27 -18.18
C HIS A 172 -8.85 5.18 -19.30
N GLN A 173 -7.60 5.62 -19.24
CA GLN A 173 -7.00 6.43 -20.30
C GLN A 173 -6.91 5.65 -21.62
N ALA A 174 -6.43 4.40 -21.57
CA ALA A 174 -6.33 3.56 -22.77
C ALA A 174 -7.70 3.21 -23.38
N ASP A 175 -8.74 3.05 -22.56
CA ASP A 175 -10.10 2.79 -23.03
C ASP A 175 -10.72 4.05 -23.66
N GLY A 176 -10.49 5.21 -23.06
CA GLY A 176 -10.91 6.52 -23.59
C GLY A 176 -10.27 6.83 -24.95
N ASP A 177 -8.95 6.68 -25.07
CA ASP A 177 -8.22 6.90 -26.33
C ASP A 177 -8.76 5.98 -27.46
N ASN A 178 -9.16 4.75 -27.12
CA ASN A 178 -9.67 3.79 -28.09
C ASN A 178 -11.11 4.11 -28.53
N VAL A 179 -11.94 4.61 -27.60
CA VAL A 179 -13.28 5.14 -27.92
C VAL A 179 -13.16 6.34 -28.86
N ASP A 180 -12.26 7.29 -28.57
CA ASP A 180 -12.03 8.47 -29.40
C ASP A 180 -11.53 8.10 -30.80
N LEU A 181 -10.61 7.14 -30.91
CA LEU A 181 -10.13 6.61 -32.19
C LEU A 181 -11.27 5.97 -33.00
N HIS A 182 -12.12 5.17 -32.36
CA HIS A 182 -13.27 4.56 -33.01
C HIS A 182 -14.30 5.59 -33.47
N GLU A 183 -14.54 6.64 -32.69
CA GLU A 183 -15.46 7.71 -33.04
C GLU A 183 -14.93 8.53 -34.22
N HIS A 184 -13.62 8.87 -34.23
CA HIS A 184 -12.96 9.52 -35.36
C HIS A 184 -12.97 8.67 -36.63
N ALA A 185 -12.78 7.35 -36.51
CA ALA A 185 -12.87 6.42 -37.63
C ALA A 185 -14.30 6.34 -38.19
N ARG A 186 -15.31 6.30 -37.31
CA ARG A 186 -16.73 6.33 -37.70
C ARG A 186 -17.09 7.63 -38.41
N HIS A 187 -16.68 8.79 -37.90
CA HIS A 187 -16.92 10.07 -38.58
C HIS A 187 -16.24 10.17 -39.94
N ARG A 188 -15.03 9.61 -40.10
CA ARG A 188 -14.37 9.54 -41.43
C ARG A 188 -15.09 8.64 -42.41
N LEU A 189 -15.66 7.52 -41.95
CA LEU A 189 -16.42 6.61 -42.79
C LEU A 189 -17.80 7.20 -43.16
N MET A 190 -18.48 7.86 -42.22
CA MET A 190 -19.77 8.51 -42.46
C MET A 190 -19.65 9.82 -43.27
N GLY A 191 -18.55 10.55 -43.13
CA GLY A 191 -18.26 11.79 -43.90
C GLY A 191 -17.84 11.55 -45.36
N ARG A 192 -17.71 10.29 -45.79
CA ARG A 192 -17.41 9.90 -47.18
C ARG A 192 -18.62 9.33 -47.92
N ALA A 193 -19.82 9.37 -47.33
CA ALA A 193 -21.04 9.14 -48.09
C ALA A 193 -21.14 10.22 -49.18
N PRO A 194 -21.21 9.87 -50.48
CA PRO A 194 -21.45 10.87 -51.51
C PRO A 194 -22.84 11.44 -51.25
N HIS A 195 -22.91 12.68 -50.77
CA HIS A 195 -24.12 13.46 -50.87
C HIS A 195 -24.37 13.69 -52.36
N HIS A 196 -25.11 12.79 -53.00
CA HIS A 196 -25.80 13.09 -54.24
C HIS A 196 -26.87 14.14 -53.90
N HIS A 197 -26.48 15.41 -54.00
CA HIS A 197 -27.43 16.49 -54.19
C HIS A 197 -27.88 16.44 -55.65
N PRO A 198 -29.17 16.19 -55.94
CA PRO A 198 -29.71 16.50 -57.25
C PRO A 198 -29.71 18.02 -57.39
N HIS A 199 -28.97 18.52 -58.38
CA HIS A 199 -29.09 19.91 -58.82
C HIS A 199 -30.49 20.11 -59.41
N GLU A 200 -31.39 20.77 -58.67
CA GLU A 200 -32.53 21.45 -59.27
C GLU A 200 -32.19 22.92 -59.47
N HIS A 201 -32.03 23.27 -60.74
CA HIS A 201 -32.03 24.64 -61.22
C HIS A 201 -33.46 25.20 -61.14
N SER A 202 -33.67 26.22 -60.32
CA SER A 202 -34.73 27.19 -60.53
C SER A 202 -34.26 28.57 -60.09
N GLY A 203 -34.11 29.46 -61.07
CA GLY A 203 -33.67 30.82 -60.85
C GLY A 203 -34.79 31.70 -60.31
N ARG A 204 -34.44 32.64 -59.44
CA ARG A 204 -35.02 33.98 -59.46
C ARG A 204 -34.14 34.97 -58.72
N ARG A 205 -33.87 36.06 -59.44
CA ARG A 205 -33.15 37.27 -59.01
C ARG A 205 -33.86 37.92 -57.81
N GLN A 206 -33.07 38.52 -56.91
CA GLN A 206 -33.31 39.88 -56.40
C GLN A 206 -32.07 40.45 -55.70
N HIS A 207 -31.94 41.78 -55.82
CA HIS A 207 -30.76 42.63 -55.67
C HIS A 207 -30.44 43.02 -54.20
N PRO A 208 -29.32 43.74 -53.95
CA PRO A 208 -28.60 43.76 -52.68
C PRO A 208 -29.07 44.88 -51.75
N ALA A 209 -28.84 44.71 -50.44
CA ALA A 209 -28.85 45.79 -49.47
C ALA A 209 -27.55 45.76 -48.67
N ALA A 210 -26.95 46.94 -48.58
CA ALA A 210 -25.72 47.27 -47.90
C ALA A 210 -25.80 47.02 -46.39
N ALA A 211 -24.65 46.77 -45.74
CA ALA A 211 -23.92 47.82 -45.02
C ALA A 211 -23.07 47.26 -43.85
N HIS A 212 -21.93 47.92 -43.69
CA HIS A 212 -21.14 48.15 -42.47
C HIS A 212 -19.99 47.21 -42.07
N HIS A 213 -18.81 47.84 -42.20
CA HIS A 213 -17.51 47.55 -41.62
C HIS A 213 -17.46 47.71 -40.07
N HIS A 214 -16.73 46.77 -39.43
CA HIS A 214 -15.77 46.91 -38.30
C HIS A 214 -16.19 47.46 -36.92
N PRO A 215 -15.37 47.28 -35.83
CA PRO A 215 -14.31 46.29 -35.53
C PRO A 215 -14.36 45.69 -34.09
N ARG A 216 -13.43 44.74 -33.85
CA ARG A 216 -12.83 44.23 -32.60
C ARG A 216 -13.24 44.84 -31.24
N GLY A 217 -13.55 43.96 -30.28
CA GLY A 217 -13.49 44.24 -28.84
C GLY A 217 -13.22 42.97 -28.01
N ARG A 218 -12.02 42.85 -27.44
CA ARG A 218 -11.67 41.88 -26.39
C ARG A 218 -12.50 42.16 -25.13
N ALA A 219 -13.11 41.14 -24.54
CA ALA A 219 -13.57 41.19 -23.16
C ALA A 219 -13.16 39.91 -22.43
N ALA A 220 -12.13 40.04 -21.61
CA ALA A 220 -11.75 39.07 -20.60
C ALA A 220 -12.86 38.95 -19.55
N ARG A 221 -13.24 37.73 -19.17
CA ARG A 221 -14.04 37.48 -17.98
C ARG A 221 -13.16 36.78 -16.94
N HIS A 222 -12.60 37.59 -16.04
CA HIS A 222 -12.18 37.15 -14.72
C HIS A 222 -13.40 37.23 -13.79
N HIS A 223 -13.81 36.11 -13.20
CA HIS A 223 -14.64 36.12 -12.01
C HIS A 223 -13.76 35.84 -10.80
N HIS A 224 -13.46 36.90 -10.06
CA HIS A 224 -13.03 36.85 -8.66
C HIS A 224 -14.26 36.72 -7.76
N CYS A 225 -14.19 35.84 -6.76
CA CYS A 225 -14.95 35.97 -5.52
C CYS A 225 -13.94 36.05 -4.37
N PRO A 226 -13.97 37.09 -3.53
CA PRO A 226 -13.30 37.11 -2.25
C PRO A 226 -14.29 36.75 -1.14
N PHE A 227 -13.87 35.97 -0.16
CA PHE A 227 -14.51 35.98 1.16
C PHE A 227 -13.40 36.01 2.21
N GLU A 228 -13.27 37.18 2.83
CA GLU A 228 -12.33 37.53 3.88
C GLU A 228 -12.63 36.84 5.21
N GLU A 229 -11.55 36.68 5.96
CA GLU A 229 -11.45 36.40 7.38
C GLU A 229 -12.23 37.41 8.25
N GLN A 230 -12.75 36.96 9.39
CA GLN A 230 -12.26 37.32 10.73
C GLN A 230 -13.32 36.95 11.78
N HIS A 231 -12.93 36.19 12.81
CA HIS A 231 -13.10 36.62 14.20
C HIS A 231 -12.34 35.68 15.17
N HIS A 232 -11.39 36.30 15.86
CA HIS A 232 -10.52 35.77 16.88
C HIS A 232 -11.24 35.47 18.22
N SER A 233 -10.75 34.41 18.88
CA SER A 233 -10.47 34.27 20.33
C SER A 233 -11.53 34.65 21.38
N ARG A 234 -11.90 33.69 22.23
CA ARG A 234 -11.98 33.77 23.71
C ARG A 234 -12.56 32.47 24.26
N PHE A 235 -11.82 31.73 25.07
CA PHE A 235 -12.16 31.42 26.47
C PHE A 235 -11.12 30.51 27.11
N ARG A 236 -10.61 30.96 28.27
CA ARG A 236 -9.62 30.34 29.13
C ARG A 236 -10.31 30.07 30.48
N ARG A 237 -9.95 28.95 31.13
CA ARG A 237 -10.09 28.61 32.57
C ARG A 237 -11.47 28.27 33.15
N THR A 238 -11.54 27.07 33.73
CA THR A 238 -11.82 26.71 35.15
C THR A 238 -11.68 25.16 35.22
N ARG A 239 -11.26 24.45 36.27
CA ARG A 239 -11.08 24.67 37.72
C ARG A 239 -10.15 23.58 38.28
N HIS A 240 -9.39 23.92 39.32
CA HIS A 240 -8.64 23.01 40.19
C HIS A 240 -9.51 22.66 41.42
N ASP A 241 -9.14 21.55 42.08
CA ASP A 241 -9.51 21.06 43.43
C ASP A 241 -10.85 20.32 43.64
N ALA A 242 -10.76 19.02 43.97
CA ALA A 242 -10.80 18.57 45.37
C ALA A 242 -10.70 17.03 45.44
N ARG A 243 -9.79 16.50 46.28
CA ARG A 243 -10.02 15.37 47.22
C ARG A 243 -8.72 14.97 47.92
N ARG A 244 -8.55 15.48 49.14
CA ARG A 244 -8.00 14.75 50.28
C ARG A 244 -9.16 14.49 51.23
N HIS A 245 -9.34 13.25 51.65
CA HIS A 245 -9.70 12.81 53.00
C HIS A 245 -9.39 11.32 53.08
#